data_AF-A0A3M5BY53-F1
#
_entry.id   AF-A0A3M5BY53-F1
#
_cell.length_a   1.000
_cell.length_b   1.000
_cell.length_c   1.000
_cell.angle_alpha   90.00
_cell.angle_beta   90.00
_cell.angle_gamma   90.00
#
_symmetry.space_group_name_H-M   'P 1'
#
loop_
_entity.id
_entity.type
_entity.pdbx_description
1 polymer ?
#
loop_
_entity_poly.entity_id
_entity_poly.type
_entity_poly.pdbx_seq_one_letter_code
_entity_poly.pdbx_strand_id
1 'polypeptide(L)'
;MLLTATNLFSVKNYGEFEFWFALIKVVAIIAFVVLGVAAIFGLLPTSNVSGVSHLFDTGGFLPNGMGAVLAAMLTTMFSFMGTEIVTIAAA
;
A
#
# COMPACT_ATOMS: atom_id res chain seq x y z
N MET A 1 -8.74 8.27 34.14
CA MET A 1 -8.63 9.71 34.47
C MET A 1 -7.35 10.33 33.91
N LEU A 2 -6.15 9.91 34.35
CA LEU A 2 -4.87 10.41 33.79
C LEU A 2 -4.69 10.10 32.30
N LEU A 3 -4.94 8.85 31.89
CA LEU A 3 -4.89 8.44 30.48
C LEU A 3 -5.88 9.21 29.60
N THR A 4 -7.07 9.51 30.13
CA THR A 4 -8.13 10.25 29.43
C THR A 4 -7.76 11.73 29.24
N ALA A 5 -7.17 12.37 30.26
CA ALA A 5 -6.72 13.76 30.21
C ALA A 5 -5.54 13.97 29.24
N THR A 6 -4.57 13.04 29.23
CA THR A 6 -3.46 13.05 28.27
C THR A 6 -3.97 12.83 26.84
N ASN A 7 -5.00 11.98 26.65
CA ASN A 7 -5.60 11.74 25.35
C ASN A 7 -6.22 13.03 24.78
N LEU A 8 -7.02 13.78 25.57
CA LEU A 8 -7.71 15.02 25.17
C LEU A 8 -6.80 16.22 24.86
N PHE A 9 -5.69 16.40 25.59
CA PHE A 9 -4.78 17.53 25.37
C PHE A 9 -3.85 17.32 24.16
N SER A 10 -3.61 16.06 23.80
CA SER A 10 -2.79 15.67 22.65
C SER A 10 -3.55 15.81 21.33
N VAL A 11 -4.88 15.60 21.31
CA VAL A 11 -5.65 15.38 20.06
C VAL A 11 -5.48 16.46 19.00
N LYS A 12 -5.41 17.74 19.38
CA LYS A 12 -5.39 18.82 18.38
C LYS A 12 -4.07 18.85 17.60
N ASN A 13 -2.93 18.82 18.28
CA ASN A 13 -1.62 18.80 17.61
C ASN A 13 -1.29 17.40 17.09
N TYR A 14 -1.67 16.35 17.82
CA TYR A 14 -1.43 14.95 17.43
C TYR A 14 -2.20 14.56 16.17
N GLY A 15 -3.45 15.03 16.03
CA GLY A 15 -4.25 14.81 14.82
C GLY A 15 -3.68 15.51 13.59
N GLU A 16 -3.13 16.73 13.73
CA GLU A 16 -2.43 17.39 12.62
C GLU A 16 -1.18 16.60 12.21
N PHE A 17 -0.33 16.18 13.16
CA PHE A 17 0.85 15.36 12.83
C PHE A 17 0.46 14.03 12.17
N GLU A 18 -0.56 13.35 12.66
CA GLU A 18 -1.08 12.12 12.07
C GLU A 18 -1.56 12.33 10.62
N PHE A 19 -2.27 13.43 10.37
CA PHE A 19 -2.68 13.82 9.01
C PHE A 19 -1.47 14.05 8.09
N TRP A 20 -0.45 14.78 8.55
CA TRP A 20 0.77 15.01 7.75
C TRP A 20 1.51 13.69 7.44
N PHE A 21 1.61 12.77 8.40
CA PHE A 21 2.22 11.45 8.17
C PHE A 21 1.38 10.57 7.25
N ALA A 22 0.05 10.59 7.38
CA ALA A 22 -0.85 9.89 6.49
C ALA A 22 -0.76 10.45 5.05
N LEU A 23 -0.66 11.76 4.91
CA LEU A 23 -0.49 12.43 3.61
C LEU A 23 0.80 11.98 2.92
N ILE A 24 1.93 11.90 3.65
CA ILE A 24 3.19 11.39 3.09
C ILE A 24 3.01 9.97 2.54
N LYS A 25 2.31 9.08 3.26
CA LYS A 25 2.03 7.72 2.78
C LYS A 25 1.21 7.73 1.49
N VAL A 26 0.15 8.54 1.42
CA VAL A 26 -0.72 8.64 0.23
C VAL A 26 0.06 9.19 -0.97
N VAL A 27 0.84 10.25 -0.78
CA VAL A 27 1.70 10.81 -1.84
C VAL A 27 2.73 9.79 -2.32
N ALA A 28 3.33 9.01 -1.41
CA ALA A 28 4.25 7.95 -1.78
C ALA A 28 3.58 6.85 -2.62
N ILE A 29 2.35 6.44 -2.29
CA ILE A 29 1.57 5.48 -3.09
C ILE A 29 1.29 6.05 -4.49
N ILE A 30 0.85 7.31 -4.57
CA ILE A 30 0.57 7.97 -5.86
C ILE A 30 1.85 8.04 -6.71
N ALA A 31 2.97 8.48 -6.12
CA ALA A 31 4.26 8.54 -6.80
C ALA A 31 4.70 7.17 -7.31
N PHE A 32 4.54 6.12 -6.48
CA PHE A 32 4.84 4.75 -6.87
C PHE A 32 4.00 4.27 -8.06
N VAL A 33 2.68 4.55 -8.05
CA VAL A 33 1.78 4.21 -9.16
C VAL A 33 2.20 4.94 -10.44
N VAL A 34 2.47 6.25 -10.37
CA VAL A 34 2.90 7.05 -11.53
C VAL A 34 4.22 6.53 -12.10
N LEU A 35 5.20 6.22 -11.24
CA LEU A 35 6.48 5.65 -11.67
C LEU A 35 6.31 4.26 -12.29
N GLY A 36 5.44 3.41 -11.74
CA GLY A 36 5.13 2.09 -12.31
C GLY A 36 4.49 2.21 -13.70
N VAL A 37 3.52 3.11 -13.87
CA VAL A 37 2.91 3.38 -15.17
C VAL A 37 3.95 3.94 -16.16
N ALA A 38 4.77 4.90 -15.73
CA ALA A 38 5.86 5.44 -16.55
C ALA A 38 6.88 4.36 -16.98
N ALA A 39 7.14 3.36 -16.11
CA ALA A 39 8.00 2.22 -16.43
C ALA A 39 7.39 1.32 -17.51
N ILE A 40 6.08 1.05 -17.43
CA ILE A 40 5.36 0.26 -18.44
C ILE A 40 5.41 0.95 -19.81
N PHE A 41 5.27 2.28 -19.86
CA PHE A 41 5.38 3.07 -21.10
C PHE A 41 6.82 3.30 -21.58
N GLY A 42 7.83 2.79 -20.86
CA GLY A 42 9.24 2.94 -21.25
C GLY A 42 9.80 4.35 -21.11
N LEU A 43 9.15 5.22 -20.34
CA LEU A 43 9.57 6.61 -20.10
C LEU A 43 10.74 6.73 -19.11
N LEU A 44 11.16 5.63 -18.49
CA LEU A 44 12.27 5.57 -17.55
C LEU A 44 13.55 5.11 -18.27
N PRO A 45 14.62 5.95 -18.34
CA PRO A 45 15.82 5.70 -19.15
C PRO A 45 16.70 4.50 -18.74
N THR A 46 16.24 3.65 -17.82
CA THR A 46 16.97 2.47 -17.30
C THR A 46 16.03 1.32 -16.91
N SER A 47 14.74 1.40 -17.25
CA SER A 47 13.80 0.32 -16.91
C SER A 47 13.86 -0.81 -17.93
N ASN A 48 14.42 -1.96 -17.55
CA ASN A 48 14.22 -3.24 -18.26
C ASN A 48 12.78 -3.77 -18.15
N VAL A 49 11.82 -2.95 -17.71
CA VAL A 49 10.42 -3.34 -17.42
C VAL A 49 9.45 -2.77 -18.47
N SER A 50 9.99 -2.43 -19.65
CA SER A 50 9.23 -1.78 -20.72
C SER A 50 8.27 -2.76 -21.39
N GLY A 51 6.98 -2.42 -21.40
CA GLY A 51 5.94 -3.20 -22.06
C GLY A 51 5.37 -4.37 -21.24
N VAL A 52 4.37 -5.03 -21.82
CA VAL A 52 3.66 -6.18 -21.22
C VAL A 52 4.33 -7.53 -21.47
N SER A 53 5.45 -7.56 -22.21
CA SER A 53 6.13 -8.81 -22.57
C SER A 53 6.67 -9.56 -21.34
N HIS A 54 7.10 -8.82 -20.31
CA HIS A 54 7.57 -9.37 -19.04
C HIS A 54 6.53 -10.22 -18.27
N LEU A 55 5.23 -10.05 -18.57
CA LEU A 55 4.16 -10.89 -18.01
C LEU A 55 4.22 -12.34 -18.50
N PHE A 56 4.83 -12.58 -19.65
CA PHE A 56 4.88 -13.90 -20.30
C PHE A 56 6.31 -14.42 -20.47
N ASP A 57 7.29 -13.53 -20.62
CA ASP A 57 8.69 -13.89 -20.89
C ASP A 57 9.38 -14.54 -19.66
N THR A 58 8.92 -14.24 -18.44
CA THR A 58 9.55 -14.70 -17.18
C THR A 58 8.87 -15.96 -16.62
N GLY A 59 8.65 -16.97 -17.47
CA GLY A 59 8.03 -18.25 -17.07
C GLY A 59 6.49 -18.25 -17.09
N GLY A 60 5.87 -17.35 -17.87
CA GLY A 60 4.42 -17.20 -18.00
C GLY A 60 3.77 -16.37 -16.89
N PHE A 61 2.43 -16.28 -16.90
CA PHE A 61 1.66 -15.47 -15.93
C PHE A 61 1.68 -16.06 -14.50
N LEU A 62 1.88 -17.38 -14.38
CA LEU A 62 1.85 -18.12 -13.11
C LEU A 62 3.10 -19.01 -12.95
N PRO A 63 4.32 -18.44 -12.92
CA PRO A 63 5.55 -19.22 -12.89
C PRO A 63 5.69 -20.04 -11.59
N ASN A 64 5.08 -19.57 -10.50
CA ASN A 64 5.05 -20.24 -9.19
C ASN A 64 3.78 -21.09 -8.95
N GLY A 65 2.91 -21.24 -9.96
CA GLY A 65 1.66 -22.02 -9.89
C GLY A 65 0.53 -21.41 -9.03
N MET A 66 -0.61 -22.11 -8.96
CA MET A 66 -1.78 -21.66 -8.20
C MET A 66 -1.56 -21.57 -6.68
N GLY A 67 -0.65 -22.39 -6.13
CA GLY A 67 -0.34 -22.36 -4.70
C GLY A 67 0.20 -21.00 -4.24
N ALA A 68 1.06 -20.37 -5.06
CA ALA A 68 1.57 -19.04 -4.79
C ALA A 68 0.49 -17.95 -4.84
N VAL A 69 -0.50 -18.10 -5.73
CA VAL A 69 -1.66 -17.19 -5.79
C VAL A 69 -2.48 -17.29 -4.51
N LEU A 70 -2.80 -18.51 -4.06
CA LEU A 70 -3.54 -18.72 -2.81
C LEU A 70 -2.78 -18.15 -1.61
N ALA A 71 -1.47 -18.38 -1.53
CA ALA A 71 -0.63 -17.82 -0.46
C ALA A 71 -0.64 -16.28 -0.48
N ALA A 72 -0.46 -15.66 -1.64
CA ALA A 72 -0.51 -14.21 -1.79
C ALA A 72 -1.88 -13.64 -1.37
N MET A 73 -2.98 -14.29 -1.78
CA MET A 73 -4.32 -13.88 -1.35
C MET A 73 -4.48 -13.96 0.17
N LEU A 74 -4.07 -15.05 0.80
CA LEU A 74 -4.10 -15.19 2.26
C LEU A 74 -3.28 -14.10 2.96
N THR A 75 -2.06 -13.82 2.48
CA THR A 75 -1.22 -12.74 3.02
C THR A 75 -1.90 -11.37 2.88
N THR A 76 -2.54 -11.09 1.74
CA THR A 76 -3.28 -9.83 1.57
C THR A 76 -4.48 -9.74 2.51
N MET A 77 -5.25 -10.82 2.70
CA MET A 77 -6.38 -10.82 3.63
C MET A 77 -5.94 -10.49 5.07
N PHE A 78 -4.86 -11.09 5.56
CA PHE A 78 -4.32 -10.78 6.89
C PHE A 78 -3.79 -9.34 6.99
N SER A 79 -3.25 -8.79 5.91
CA SER A 79 -2.76 -7.40 5.88
C SER A 79 -3.90 -6.37 6.00
N PHE A 80 -5.13 -6.72 5.59
CA PHE A 80 -6.29 -5.83 5.66
C PHE A 80 -7.19 -6.03 6.88
N MET A 81 -7.03 -7.12 7.63
CA MET A 81 -7.87 -7.46 8.81
C MET A 81 -7.91 -6.35 9.88
N GLY A 82 -6.85 -5.54 10.00
CA GLY A 82 -6.82 -4.39 10.92
C GLY A 82 -7.69 -3.21 10.49
N THR A 83 -8.00 -3.08 9.20
CA THR A 83 -8.78 -1.94 8.66
C THR A 83 -10.24 -2.03 9.09
N GLU A 84 -10.81 -3.24 9.12
CA GLU A 84 -12.20 -3.48 9.53
C GLU A 84 -12.44 -3.10 11.00
N ILE A 85 -11.48 -3.41 11.88
CA ILE A 85 -11.57 -3.10 13.31
C ILE A 85 -11.59 -1.59 13.55
N VAL A 86 -10.79 -0.82 12.80
CA VAL A 86 -10.79 0.65 12.89
C VAL A 86 -12.12 1.24 12.41
N THR A 87 -12.75 0.67 11.39
CA THR A 87 -14.07 1.13 10.93
C THR A 87 -15.18 0.88 11.95
N ILE A 88 -15.15 -0.25 12.67
CA ILE A 88 -16.15 -0.56 13.71
C ILE A 88 -15.95 0.31 14.96
N ALA A 89 -14.71 0.66 15.30
CA ALA A 89 -14.42 1.54 16.44
C ALA A 89 -14.72 3.03 16.16
N ALA A 90 -14.83 3.42 14.89
CA ALA A 90 -15.11 4.79 14.45
C ALA A 90 -16.61 5.06 14.14
N ALA A 91 -17.43 4.01 14.01
CA ALA A 91 -18.88 4.10 13.79
C ALA A 91 -19.65 4.13 15.11
#